data_AF-A0A941SIX6-F1
#
_entry.id   AF-A0A941SIX6-F1
#
_cell.length_a   1.000
_cell.length_b   1.000
_cell.length_c   1.000
_cell.angle_alpha   90.00
_cell.angle_beta   90.00
_cell.angle_gamma   90.00
#
_symmetry.space_group_name_H-M   'P 1'
#
loop_
_entity.id
_entity.type
_entity.pdbx_description
1 polymer ?
#
loop_
_entity_poly.entity_id
_entity_poly.type
_entity_poly.pdbx_seq_one_letter_code
_entity_poly.pdbx_strand_id
1 'polypeptide(L)'
;SVMPVQQARAQVRNLRQWQPPHLDTYVIDGAWALQDRYALSYWDALIISSAQQQGCRYLLSEDLQHQQRFETVQVIDPFRVGPDELPATDDED
;
A
#
# COMPACT_ATOMS: atom_id res chain seq x y z
N SER A 1 6.51 16.32 20.81
CA SER A 1 7.99 16.32 20.90
C SER A 1 8.53 15.59 19.69
N VAL A 2 9.56 16.11 19.02
CA VAL A 2 10.15 15.45 17.83
C VAL A 2 10.89 14.19 18.26
N MET A 3 10.64 13.07 17.59
CA MET A 3 11.29 11.79 17.89
C MET A 3 12.80 11.87 17.60
N PRO A 4 13.68 11.43 18.53
CA PRO A 4 15.11 11.32 18.26
C PRO A 4 15.42 10.39 17.09
N VAL A 5 16.36 10.77 16.22
CA VAL A 5 16.75 9.99 15.02
C VAL A 5 17.11 8.54 15.34
N GLN A 6 17.78 8.29 16.46
CA GLN A 6 18.15 6.93 16.87
C GLN A 6 16.92 6.07 17.21
N GLN A 7 15.90 6.67 17.82
CA GLN A 7 14.64 5.99 18.13
C GLN A 7 13.87 5.67 16.85
N ALA A 8 13.80 6.62 15.90
CA ALA A 8 13.18 6.40 14.59
C ALA A 8 13.84 5.24 13.84
N ARG A 9 15.19 5.22 13.80
CA ARG A 9 15.95 4.12 13.18
C ARG A 9 15.72 2.77 13.87
N ALA A 10 15.54 2.75 15.19
CA ALA A 10 15.19 1.53 15.91
C ALA A 10 13.81 1.01 15.54
N GLN A 11 12.81 1.90 15.43
CA GLN A 11 11.47 1.53 14.98
C GLN A 11 11.47 0.98 13.55
N VAL A 12 12.16 1.63 12.61
CA VAL A 12 12.29 1.14 11.23
C VAL A 12 12.94 -0.26 11.19
N ARG A 13 13.93 -0.53 12.05
CA ARG A 13 14.52 -1.88 12.14
C ARG A 13 13.52 -2.92 12.64
N ASN A 14 12.65 -2.58 13.59
CA ASN A 14 11.61 -3.49 14.07
C ASN A 14 10.60 -3.82 12.96
N LEU A 15 10.23 -2.84 12.14
CA LEU A 15 9.32 -3.05 11.00
C LEU A 15 9.88 -4.02 9.94
N ARG A 16 11.20 -4.22 9.88
CA ARG A 16 11.80 -5.21 8.97
C ARG A 16 11.35 -6.65 9.25
N GLN A 17 10.82 -6.94 10.44
CA GLN A 17 10.25 -8.25 10.77
C GLN A 17 9.08 -8.63 9.86
N TRP A 18 8.40 -7.64 9.26
CA TRP A 18 7.31 -7.88 8.31
C TRP A 18 7.79 -8.28 6.91
N GLN A 19 9.10 -8.39 6.70
CA GLN A 19 9.70 -8.84 5.44
C GLN A 19 9.11 -8.09 4.23
N PRO A 20 9.23 -6.74 4.19
CA PRO A 20 8.67 -5.97 3.09
C PRO A 20 9.23 -6.46 1.75
N PRO A 21 8.42 -6.43 0.69
CA PRO A 21 8.84 -6.92 -0.62
C PRO A 21 10.05 -6.13 -1.13
N HIS A 22 10.88 -6.79 -1.91
CA HIS A 22 11.90 -6.10 -2.68
C HIS A 22 11.24 -5.35 -3.83
N LEU A 23 11.67 -4.11 -4.06
CA LEU A 23 11.28 -3.36 -5.25
C LEU A 23 12.12 -3.88 -6.42
N ASP A 24 11.44 -4.52 -7.37
CA ASP A 24 12.04 -4.98 -8.62
C ASP A 24 11.60 -4.10 -9.79
N THR A 25 12.05 -4.44 -10.99
CA THR A 25 11.72 -3.70 -12.21
C THR A 25 10.23 -3.73 -12.53
N TYR A 26 9.52 -4.81 -12.19
CA TYR A 26 8.07 -4.92 -12.47
C TYR A 26 7.26 -3.94 -11.62
N VAL A 27 7.66 -3.76 -10.36
CA VAL A 27 7.05 -2.75 -9.48
C VAL A 27 7.32 -1.33 -10.00
N ILE A 28 8.51 -1.05 -10.51
CA ILE A 28 8.87 0.27 -11.03
C ILE A 28 8.11 0.57 -12.33
N ASP A 29 8.08 -0.36 -13.28
CA ASP A 29 7.37 -0.18 -14.54
C ASP A 29 5.86 -0.03 -14.31
N GLY A 30 5.31 -0.81 -13.38
CA GLY A 30 3.92 -0.67 -12.94
C GLY A 30 3.62 0.68 -12.29
N ALA A 31 4.55 1.21 -11.49
CA ALA A 31 4.42 2.54 -10.90
C ALA A 31 4.35 3.64 -11.97
N TRP A 32 5.18 3.59 -13.02
CA TRP A 32 5.10 4.55 -14.12
C TRP A 32 3.78 4.46 -14.88
N ALA A 33 3.31 3.24 -15.17
CA ALA A 33 2.02 3.05 -15.82
C ALA A 33 0.85 3.61 -15.00
N LEU A 34 0.86 3.40 -13.68
CA LEU A 34 -0.14 3.96 -12.77
C LEU A 34 -0.03 5.48 -12.66
N GLN A 35 1.18 6.01 -12.56
CA GLN A 35 1.46 7.44 -12.49
C GLN A 35 0.89 8.15 -13.72
N ASP A 36 1.18 7.66 -14.92
CA ASP A 36 0.72 8.25 -16.17
C ASP A 36 -0.80 8.13 -16.32
N ARG A 37 -1.37 6.97 -15.99
CA ARG A 37 -2.80 6.69 -16.17
C ARG A 37 -3.70 7.46 -15.19
N TYR A 38 -3.26 7.59 -13.94
CA TYR A 38 -4.08 8.14 -12.85
C TYR A 38 -3.58 9.50 -12.35
N ALA A 39 -2.54 10.06 -12.97
CA ALA A 39 -1.91 11.33 -12.58
C ALA A 39 -1.49 11.36 -11.09
N LEU A 40 -0.97 10.23 -10.61
CA LEU A 40 -0.55 10.07 -9.21
C LEU A 40 0.85 10.67 -8.98
N SER A 41 1.18 10.94 -7.71
CA SER A 41 2.59 11.11 -7.35
C SER A 41 3.35 9.80 -7.58
N TYR A 42 4.64 9.87 -7.92
CA TYR A 42 5.44 8.67 -8.13
C TYR A 42 5.43 7.73 -6.91
N TRP A 43 5.46 8.28 -5.69
CA TRP A 43 5.48 7.48 -4.46
C TRP A 43 4.14 6.77 -4.21
N ASP A 44 3.01 7.42 -4.46
CA ASP A 44 1.69 6.77 -4.36
C ASP A 44 1.56 5.66 -5.41
N ALA A 45 1.98 5.94 -6.64
CA ALA A 45 1.97 4.95 -7.72
C ALA A 45 2.87 3.74 -7.40
N LEU A 46 4.04 3.96 -6.79
CA LEU A 46 4.95 2.90 -6.36
C LEU A 46 4.35 2.01 -5.25
N ILE A 47 3.67 2.63 -4.27
CA ILE A 47 2.98 1.90 -3.20
C ILE A 47 1.85 1.04 -3.78
N ILE A 48 1.03 1.61 -4.67
CA ILE A 48 -0.06 0.88 -5.32
C ILE A 48 0.49 -0.26 -6.19
N SER A 49 1.53 -0.01 -6.99
CA SER A 49 2.14 -1.05 -7.82
C SER A 49 2.72 -2.18 -6.97
N SER A 50 3.41 -1.86 -5.88
CA SER A 50 3.92 -2.87 -4.94
C SER A 50 2.79 -3.71 -4.32
N ALA A 51 1.67 -3.10 -3.96
CA ALA A 51 0.49 -3.81 -3.48
C ALA A 51 -0.09 -4.75 -4.55
N GLN A 52 -0.18 -4.29 -5.81
CA GLN A 52 -0.65 -5.12 -6.93
C GLN A 52 0.28 -6.31 -7.18
N GLN A 53 1.60 -6.10 -7.20
CA GLN A 53 2.59 -7.16 -7.45
C GLN A 53 2.62 -8.22 -6.34
N GLN A 54 2.30 -7.83 -5.11
CA GLN A 54 2.16 -8.78 -4.00
C GLN A 54 0.80 -9.48 -3.94
N GLY A 55 -0.11 -9.19 -4.88
CA GLY A 55 -1.46 -9.75 -4.87
C GLY A 55 -2.34 -9.22 -3.74
N CYS A 56 -2.00 -8.05 -3.17
CA CYS A 56 -2.84 -7.44 -2.15
C CYS A 56 -4.19 -7.05 -2.75
N ARG A 57 -5.27 -7.36 -2.03
CA ARG A 57 -6.62 -6.88 -2.35
C ARG A 57 -6.85 -5.45 -1.87
N TYR A 58 -6.27 -5.11 -0.72
CA TYR A 58 -6.48 -3.84 -0.05
C TYR A 58 -5.18 -3.09 0.17
N LEU A 59 -5.22 -1.77 -0.03
CA LEU A 59 -4.18 -0.84 0.36
C LEU A 59 -4.73 0.07 1.47
N LEU A 60 -4.14 0.01 2.66
CA LEU A 60 -4.49 0.92 3.75
C LEU A 60 -3.84 2.27 3.53
N SER A 61 -4.63 3.34 3.42
CA SER A 61 -4.12 4.70 3.27
C SER A 61 -5.13 5.74 3.78
N GLU A 62 -4.62 6.76 4.49
CA GLU A 62 -5.39 7.92 4.94
C GLU A 62 -5.35 9.09 3.94
N ASP A 63 -4.35 9.12 3.06
CA ASP A 63 -4.14 10.19 2.09
C ASP A 63 -4.87 9.92 0.76
N LEU A 64 -5.02 8.64 0.39
CA LEU A 64 -5.72 8.24 -0.83
C LEU A 64 -7.23 8.17 -0.59
N GLN A 65 -8.00 8.36 -1.66
CA GLN A 65 -9.45 8.38 -1.55
C GLN A 65 -10.01 7.00 -1.14
N HIS A 66 -10.74 6.97 -0.03
CA HIS A 66 -11.41 5.76 0.45
C HIS A 66 -12.27 5.11 -0.65
N GLN A 67 -12.18 3.78 -0.77
CA GLN A 67 -12.83 2.93 -1.79
C GLN A 67 -12.39 3.16 -3.24
N GLN A 68 -11.41 4.03 -3.50
CA GLN A 68 -10.82 4.15 -4.83
C GLN A 68 -10.16 2.83 -5.22
N ARG A 69 -10.33 2.43 -6.49
CA ARG A 69 -9.82 1.17 -7.01
C ARG A 69 -8.80 1.38 -8.10
N PHE A 70 -7.67 0.70 -7.97
CA PHE A 70 -6.59 0.64 -8.94
C PHE A 70 -6.42 -0.82 -9.36
N GLU A 71 -7.08 -1.20 -10.44
CA GLU A 71 -7.14 -2.59 -10.92
C GLU A 71 -7.57 -3.57 -9.80
N THR A 72 -6.64 -4.42 -9.33
CA THR A 72 -6.87 -5.44 -8.31
C THR A 72 -6.86 -4.90 -6.87
N VAL A 73 -6.35 -3.68 -6.66
CA VAL A 73 -6.18 -3.08 -5.32
C VAL A 73 -7.29 -2.06 -5.04
N GLN A 74 -7.94 -2.17 -3.90
CA GLN A 74 -8.87 -1.18 -3.37
C GLN A 74 -8.27 -0.43 -2.18
N VAL A 75 -8.36 0.89 -2.17
CA VAL A 75 -7.94 1.73 -1.05
C VAL A 75 -8.97 1.64 0.08
N ILE A 76 -8.50 1.35 1.28
CA ILE A 76 -9.28 1.37 2.52
C ILE A 76 -8.67 2.39 3.46
N ASP A 77 -9.53 3.23 4.02
CA ASP A 77 -9.11 4.20 5.03
C ASP A 77 -9.24 3.50 6.39
N PRO A 78 -8.14 3.26 7.11
CA PRO A 78 -8.14 2.48 8.35
C PRO A 78 -8.87 3.18 9.50
N PHE A 79 -9.23 4.46 9.38
CA PHE A 79 -10.06 5.16 10.36
C PHE A 79 -11.56 5.03 10.08
N ARG A 80 -11.94 4.48 8.93
CA ARG A 80 -13.34 4.32 8.51
C ARG A 80 -13.83 2.89 8.52
N VAL A 81 -12.92 1.92 8.36
CA VAL A 81 -13.24 0.50 8.26
C VAL A 81 -12.32 -0.28 9.19
N GLY A 82 -12.91 -1.05 10.10
CA GLY A 82 -12.18 -1.96 10.97
C GLY A 82 -11.77 -3.26 10.28
N PRO A 83 -10.78 -4.01 10.81
CA PRO A 83 -10.35 -5.28 10.24
C PRO A 83 -11.47 -6.32 10.13
N ASP A 84 -12.40 -6.35 11.09
CA ASP A 84 -13.51 -7.32 11.13
C ASP A 84 -14.58 -7.08 10.04
N GLU A 85 -14.54 -5.91 9.39
CA GLU A 85 -15.46 -5.53 8.32
C GLU A 85 -14.91 -5.87 6.93
N LEU A 86 -13.64 -6.28 6.83
CA LEU A 86 -13.02 -6.69 5.57
C LEU A 86 -13.27 -8.19 5.35
N PRO A 87 -13.85 -8.60 4.21
CA PRO A 87 -14.12 -10.01 3.92
C PRO A 87 -12.80 -10.79 3.84
N ALA A 88 -12.75 -11.95 4.53
CA ALA A 88 -11.56 -12.78 4.63
C ALA A 88 -11.16 -13.42 3.28
N THR A 89 -12.13 -13.68 2.40
CA THR A 89 -11.98 -14.19 1.03
C THR A 89 -13.18 -13.75 0.21
N ASP A 90 -13.05 -13.69 -1.12
CA ASP A 90 -14.24 -13.75 -1.97
C ASP A 90 -14.83 -15.15 -1.78
N ASP A 91 -16.04 -15.23 -1.21
CA ASP A 91 -16.86 -16.44 -1.37
C ASP A 91 -17.12 -16.54 -2.88
N GLU A 92 -16.30 -17.34 -3.57
CA GLU A 92 -16.51 -17.71 -4.97
C GLU A 92 -17.80 -18.53 -5.05
N ASP A 93 -18.88 -17.92 -5.53
CA ASP A 93 -20.00 -18.60 -6.20
C ASP A 93 -19.61 -18.99 -7.64
#